data_AF-K1TKA2-F1
#
_entry.id   AF-K1TKA2-F1
#
_cell.length_a   1.000
_cell.length_b   1.000
_cell.length_c   1.000
_cell.angle_alpha   90.00
_cell.angle_beta   90.00
_cell.angle_gamma   90.00
#
_symmetry.space_group_name_H-M   'P 1'
#
loop_
_entity.id
_entity.type
_entity.pdbx_description
1 polymer ?
#
loop_
_entity_poly.entity_id
_entity_poly.type
_entity_poly.pdbx_seq_one_letter_code
_entity_poly.pdbx_strand_id
1 'polypeptide(L)'
;FRDYVTALPPYMNPWYGRNKLPGLKSLKYDEHGTTIKILSSADSEVKAKDKMRGMTLFVGFVDEYEYIPYISSVIAGAAPAIISGRNIARETGGRTCMMYASTPGDLETSTGKEAQRMIDMTPPFSEHMYDLTPDEIDNMFNGLNNQEGAGSSNPVSMLYIEFNHIQLRKDDVWLREQYNEAVRTGKLAEYRRGVLLQRFRGG
;
A
#
# COMPACT_ATOMS: atom_id res chain seq x y z
N PHE A 1 4.62 -1.71 -32.60
CA PHE A 1 4.91 -2.20 -31.24
C PHE A 1 3.63 -2.80 -30.65
N ARG A 2 3.64 -4.09 -30.30
CA ARG A 2 2.58 -4.80 -29.56
C ARG A 2 3.30 -5.63 -28.49
N ASP A 3 2.88 -5.47 -27.23
CA ASP A 3 3.31 -6.35 -26.14
C ASP A 3 2.73 -7.76 -26.35
N TYR A 4 3.50 -8.79 -26.06
CA TYR A 4 3.22 -10.20 -26.34
C TYR A 4 1.94 -10.70 -25.64
N VAL A 5 1.50 -10.05 -24.55
CA VAL A 5 0.25 -10.39 -23.84
C VAL A 5 -1.01 -10.06 -24.63
N THR A 6 -0.98 -9.03 -25.48
CA THR A 6 -2.16 -8.58 -26.26
C THR A 6 -2.06 -8.88 -27.75
N ALA A 7 -0.95 -9.44 -28.20
CA ALA A 7 -0.81 -9.94 -29.57
C ALA A 7 -1.35 -11.36 -29.76
N LEU A 8 -1.68 -12.08 -28.67
CA LEU A 8 -1.98 -13.51 -28.66
C LEU A 8 -3.49 -13.83 -28.57
N PRO A 9 -3.98 -14.88 -29.25
CA PRO A 9 -5.35 -15.38 -29.12
C PRO A 9 -5.71 -15.80 -27.68
N PRO A 10 -7.00 -15.86 -27.31
CA PRO A 10 -7.44 -16.18 -25.95
C PRO A 10 -6.76 -17.42 -25.31
N TYR A 11 -6.48 -18.49 -26.07
CA TYR A 11 -5.84 -19.72 -25.57
C TYR A 11 -4.32 -19.66 -25.31
N MET A 12 -3.65 -18.60 -25.77
CA MET A 12 -2.22 -18.36 -25.54
C MET A 12 -1.97 -17.32 -24.44
N ASN A 13 -3.05 -16.77 -23.87
CA ASN A 13 -3.00 -15.98 -22.67
C ASN A 13 -2.77 -16.95 -21.49
N PRO A 14 -1.64 -16.88 -20.76
CA PRO A 14 -1.31 -17.82 -19.68
C PRO A 14 -2.28 -17.76 -18.49
N TRP A 15 -3.25 -16.84 -18.50
CA TRP A 15 -4.39 -16.75 -17.57
C TRP A 15 -5.68 -17.39 -18.10
N TYR A 16 -5.63 -18.06 -19.25
CA TYR A 16 -6.78 -18.68 -19.89
C TYR A 16 -6.97 -20.15 -19.44
N GLY A 17 -7.95 -20.42 -18.57
CA GLY A 17 -8.39 -21.78 -18.21
C GLY A 17 -7.88 -22.34 -16.88
N ARG A 18 -8.68 -23.24 -16.28
CA ARG A 18 -8.84 -23.51 -14.83
C ARG A 18 -7.69 -24.24 -14.07
N ASN A 19 -6.42 -23.89 -14.25
CA ASN A 19 -5.35 -24.36 -13.35
C ASN A 19 -4.67 -23.19 -12.63
N LYS A 20 -4.50 -23.32 -11.31
CA LYS A 20 -3.96 -22.28 -10.44
C LYS A 20 -2.46 -22.14 -10.69
N LEU A 21 -1.99 -20.95 -11.08
CA LEU A 21 -0.56 -20.60 -11.16
C LEU A 21 0.04 -20.61 -9.74
N PRO A 22 0.90 -21.58 -9.35
CA PRO A 22 1.43 -21.62 -7.99
C PRO A 22 2.61 -20.63 -7.84
N GLY A 23 2.43 -19.63 -6.98
CA GLY A 23 3.52 -18.94 -6.27
C GLY A 23 4.53 -18.15 -7.12
N LEU A 24 4.07 -17.26 -8.01
CA LEU A 24 4.93 -16.32 -8.73
C LEU A 24 5.85 -15.56 -7.74
N LYS A 25 7.18 -15.70 -7.89
CA LYS A 25 8.19 -15.13 -6.96
C LYS A 25 8.83 -13.85 -7.49
N SER A 26 8.87 -13.66 -8.80
CA SER A 26 9.43 -12.45 -9.44
C SER A 26 9.01 -12.36 -10.91
N LEU A 27 8.99 -11.14 -11.44
CA LEU A 27 8.81 -10.82 -12.85
C LEU A 27 9.99 -9.96 -13.31
N LYS A 28 10.61 -10.28 -14.44
CA LYS A 28 11.67 -9.46 -15.04
C LYS A 28 11.17 -8.90 -16.36
N TYR A 29 11.44 -7.62 -16.59
CA TYR A 29 11.13 -6.93 -17.83
C TYR A 29 12.43 -6.36 -18.41
N ASP A 30 13.04 -7.14 -19.31
CA ASP A 30 14.40 -6.90 -19.81
C ASP A 30 14.53 -5.63 -20.65
N GLU A 31 13.49 -5.28 -21.41
CA GLU A 31 13.49 -4.09 -22.28
C GLU A 31 13.71 -2.78 -21.49
N HIS A 32 13.27 -2.75 -20.23
CA HIS A 32 13.45 -1.63 -19.32
C HIS A 32 14.37 -1.95 -18.13
N GLY A 33 15.13 -3.05 -18.19
CA GLY A 33 16.05 -3.47 -17.13
C GLY A 33 15.39 -3.61 -15.75
N THR A 34 14.07 -3.85 -15.69
CA THR A 34 13.28 -3.77 -14.46
C THR A 34 13.02 -5.15 -13.90
N THR A 35 13.09 -5.31 -12.58
CA THR A 35 12.74 -6.55 -11.89
C THR A 35 11.75 -6.27 -10.76
N ILE A 36 10.64 -6.98 -10.77
CA ILE A 36 9.66 -7.02 -9.68
C ILE A 36 9.93 -8.28 -8.88
N LYS A 37 10.19 -8.15 -7.58
CA LYS A 37 10.27 -9.30 -6.66
C LYS A 37 9.01 -9.34 -5.79
N ILE A 38 8.43 -10.52 -5.66
CA ILE A 38 7.28 -10.77 -4.80
C ILE A 38 7.81 -11.44 -3.54
N LEU A 39 7.59 -10.80 -2.40
CA LEU A 39 8.04 -11.29 -1.10
C LEU A 39 6.83 -11.75 -0.29
N SER A 40 6.90 -12.97 0.24
CA SER A 40 5.90 -13.45 1.20
C SER A 40 6.03 -12.73 2.55
N SER A 41 5.04 -12.88 3.43
CA SER A 41 5.15 -12.49 4.84
C SER A 41 6.29 -13.25 5.56
N ALA A 42 6.70 -12.74 6.73
CA ALA A 42 7.73 -13.35 7.55
C ALA A 42 7.12 -14.06 8.76
N ASP A 43 7.65 -15.25 9.08
CA ASP A 43 7.15 -16.04 10.22
C ASP A 43 7.81 -15.66 11.55
N SER A 44 8.81 -14.77 11.52
CA SER A 44 9.48 -14.27 12.72
C SER A 44 10.07 -12.88 12.48
N GLU A 45 10.27 -12.13 13.57
CA GLU A 45 10.86 -10.78 13.52
C GLU A 45 12.27 -10.76 12.91
N VAL A 46 13.09 -11.77 13.21
CA VAL A 46 14.46 -11.87 12.65
C VAL A 46 14.39 -12.03 11.12
N LYS A 47 13.56 -12.99 10.65
CA LYS A 47 13.35 -13.20 9.20
C LYS A 47 12.74 -11.96 8.54
N ALA A 48 11.88 -11.23 9.24
CA ALA A 48 11.26 -10.00 8.76
C ALA A 48 12.31 -8.93 8.43
N LYS A 49 13.25 -8.68 9.35
CA LYS A 49 14.32 -7.69 9.16
C LYS A 49 15.25 -8.03 7.99
N ASP A 50 15.46 -9.31 7.71
CA ASP A 50 16.38 -9.75 6.66
C ASP A 50 15.75 -9.80 5.26
N LYS A 51 14.41 -9.79 5.14
CA LYS A 51 13.72 -9.99 3.84
C LYS A 51 14.09 -8.99 2.75
N MET A 52 14.34 -7.73 3.12
CA MET A 52 14.60 -6.64 2.18
C MET A 52 16.03 -6.08 2.28
N ARG A 53 16.86 -6.65 3.16
CA ARG A 53 18.27 -6.25 3.30
C ARG A 53 19.06 -6.64 2.04
N GLY A 54 20.02 -5.79 1.67
CA GLY A 54 20.90 -6.02 0.51
C GLY A 54 20.23 -5.78 -0.85
N MET A 55 19.00 -5.26 -0.87
CA MET A 55 18.34 -4.81 -2.10
C MET A 55 18.41 -3.27 -2.20
N THR A 56 18.26 -2.75 -3.40
CA THR A 56 17.93 -1.33 -3.64
C THR A 56 16.47 -1.29 -4.09
N LEU A 57 15.64 -0.52 -3.40
CA LEU A 57 14.19 -0.55 -3.59
C LEU A 57 13.71 0.80 -4.12
N PHE A 58 13.44 0.87 -5.42
CA PHE A 58 12.96 2.08 -6.10
C PHE A 58 11.45 2.25 -5.99
N VAL A 59 10.70 1.16 -6.10
CA VAL A 59 9.24 1.16 -5.94
C VAL A 59 8.87 -0.01 -5.05
N GLY A 60 8.07 0.26 -4.02
CA GLY A 60 7.53 -0.75 -3.13
C GLY A 60 6.02 -0.69 -3.07
N PHE A 61 5.38 -1.84 -3.11
CA PHE A 61 3.96 -2.00 -2.85
C PHE A 61 3.78 -3.06 -1.78
N VAL A 62 3.17 -2.68 -0.66
CA VAL A 62 2.76 -3.61 0.40
C VAL A 62 1.24 -3.69 0.38
N ASP A 63 0.74 -4.88 0.13
CA ASP A 63 -0.68 -5.19 0.17
C ASP A 63 -1.07 -5.71 1.56
N GLU A 64 -2.28 -5.42 2.01
CA GLU A 64 -2.81 -5.79 3.34
C GLU A 64 -1.88 -5.44 4.52
N TYR A 65 -1.34 -4.22 4.51
CA TYR A 65 -0.38 -3.73 5.52
C TYR A 65 -0.82 -3.98 6.97
N GLU A 66 -2.09 -3.76 7.31
CA GLU A 66 -2.61 -3.90 8.69
C GLU A 66 -2.72 -5.37 9.15
N TYR A 67 -2.51 -6.33 8.25
CA TYR A 67 -2.64 -7.77 8.51
C TYR A 67 -1.33 -8.55 8.39
N ILE A 68 -0.21 -7.90 8.01
CA ILE A 68 1.08 -8.58 7.90
C ILE A 68 1.78 -8.63 9.26
N PRO A 69 2.04 -9.83 9.84
CA PRO A 69 2.80 -9.94 11.08
C PRO A 69 4.21 -9.36 10.91
N TYR A 70 4.68 -8.64 11.92
CA TYR A 70 6.02 -8.04 11.97
C TYR A 70 6.31 -7.04 10.83
N ILE A 71 5.29 -6.44 10.21
CA ILE A 71 5.48 -5.50 9.09
C ILE A 71 6.41 -4.33 9.44
N SER A 72 6.31 -3.77 10.65
CA SER A 72 7.22 -2.73 11.13
C SER A 72 8.68 -3.17 11.10
N SER A 73 8.95 -4.44 11.41
CA SER A 73 10.30 -5.01 11.36
C SER A 73 10.78 -5.21 9.92
N VAL A 74 9.90 -5.56 8.99
CA VAL A 74 10.21 -5.61 7.55
C VAL A 74 10.59 -4.21 7.04
N ILE A 75 9.75 -3.21 7.32
CA ILE A 75 9.98 -1.82 6.87
C ILE A 75 11.25 -1.25 7.50
N ALA A 76 11.50 -1.50 8.79
CA ALA A 76 12.73 -1.09 9.46
C ALA A 76 13.98 -1.74 8.83
N GLY A 77 13.90 -3.02 8.47
CA GLY A 77 14.97 -3.72 7.74
C GLY A 77 15.19 -3.18 6.32
N ALA A 78 14.11 -2.70 5.68
CA ALA A 78 14.13 -2.14 4.33
C ALA A 78 14.57 -0.67 4.27
N ALA A 79 14.60 0.06 5.39
CA ALA A 79 14.89 1.49 5.39
C ALA A 79 16.19 1.89 4.64
N PRO A 80 17.33 1.19 4.79
CA PRO A 80 18.53 1.49 4.01
C PRO A 80 18.35 1.28 2.50
N ALA A 81 17.61 0.24 2.10
CA ALA A 81 17.30 -0.08 0.70
C ALA A 81 16.44 1.01 0.04
N ILE A 82 15.46 1.53 0.78
CA ILE A 82 14.57 2.61 0.34
C ILE A 82 15.34 3.92 0.21
N ILE A 83 16.19 4.27 1.19
CA ILE A 83 17.01 5.48 1.14
C ILE A 83 17.98 5.45 -0.03
N SER A 84 18.65 4.30 -0.26
CA SER A 84 19.54 4.13 -1.41
C SER A 84 18.80 4.31 -2.74
N GLY A 85 17.62 3.69 -2.89
CA GLY A 85 16.79 3.85 -4.09
C GLY A 85 16.36 5.30 -4.32
N ARG A 86 15.99 6.02 -3.24
CA ARG A 86 15.63 7.44 -3.30
C ARG A 86 16.79 8.33 -3.73
N ASN A 87 17.99 8.11 -3.20
CA ASN A 87 19.17 8.91 -3.56
C ASN A 87 19.53 8.70 -5.03
N ILE A 88 19.58 7.44 -5.50
CA ILE A 88 19.86 7.13 -6.90
C ILE A 88 18.80 7.74 -7.82
N ALA A 89 17.51 7.63 -7.47
CA ALA A 89 16.45 8.25 -8.24
C ALA A 89 16.63 9.77 -8.32
N ARG A 90 16.97 10.43 -7.21
CA ARG A 90 17.23 11.88 -7.19
C ARG A 90 18.43 12.28 -8.07
N GLU A 91 19.54 11.54 -7.98
CA GLU A 91 20.76 11.80 -8.74
C GLU A 91 20.58 11.59 -10.25
N THR A 92 19.72 10.64 -10.64
CA THR A 92 19.46 10.29 -12.05
C THR A 92 18.26 11.03 -12.64
N GLY A 93 17.56 11.86 -11.86
CA GLY A 93 16.30 12.49 -12.28
C GLY A 93 15.11 11.52 -12.37
N GLY A 94 15.26 10.30 -11.84
CA GLY A 94 14.21 9.31 -11.72
C GLY A 94 13.22 9.61 -10.58
N ARG A 95 12.21 8.75 -10.44
CA ARG A 95 11.19 8.81 -9.38
C ARG A 95 11.18 7.52 -8.57
N THR A 96 10.83 7.63 -7.30
CA THR A 96 10.69 6.51 -6.36
C THR A 96 9.41 6.70 -5.54
N CYS A 97 8.75 5.62 -5.15
CA CYS A 97 7.61 5.69 -4.25
C CYS A 97 7.48 4.41 -3.41
N MET A 98 6.89 4.57 -2.23
CA MET A 98 6.41 3.47 -1.41
C MET A 98 4.90 3.59 -1.31
N MET A 99 4.20 2.49 -1.54
CA MET A 99 2.75 2.42 -1.49
C MET A 99 2.36 1.33 -0.50
N TYR A 100 1.46 1.68 0.41
CA TYR A 100 0.88 0.77 1.38
C TYR A 100 -0.62 0.76 1.15
N ALA A 101 -1.18 -0.41 0.86
CA ALA A 101 -2.61 -0.61 0.73
C ALA A 101 -3.07 -1.57 1.83
N SER A 102 -4.23 -1.30 2.41
CA SER A 102 -4.84 -2.19 3.39
C SER A 102 -6.31 -1.83 3.56
N THR A 103 -7.11 -2.82 3.94
CA THR A 103 -8.34 -2.52 4.65
C THR A 103 -8.04 -2.21 6.12
N PRO A 104 -8.88 -1.41 6.80
CA PRO A 104 -8.80 -1.17 8.24
C PRO A 104 -8.71 -2.45 9.08
N GLY A 105 -7.63 -2.59 9.84
CA GLY A 105 -7.39 -3.68 10.76
C GLY A 105 -8.11 -3.52 12.10
N ASP A 106 -7.80 -4.42 13.04
CA ASP A 106 -8.24 -4.29 14.42
C ASP A 106 -7.28 -3.39 15.20
N LEU A 107 -7.80 -2.30 15.78
CA LEU A 107 -7.04 -1.35 16.58
C LEU A 107 -6.46 -1.94 17.87
N GLU A 108 -6.81 -3.17 18.25
CA GLU A 108 -6.20 -3.84 19.40
C GLU A 108 -4.93 -4.62 19.07
N THR A 109 -4.70 -4.96 17.80
CA THR A 109 -3.48 -5.65 17.37
C THR A 109 -2.29 -4.70 17.30
N SER A 110 -1.07 -5.24 17.36
CA SER A 110 0.14 -4.43 17.20
C SER A 110 0.18 -3.75 15.82
N THR A 111 -0.23 -4.46 14.76
CA THR A 111 -0.24 -3.97 13.39
C THR A 111 -1.30 -2.87 13.19
N GLY A 112 -2.50 -3.02 13.75
CA GLY A 112 -3.54 -1.98 13.68
C GLY A 112 -3.16 -0.72 14.46
N LYS A 113 -2.54 -0.87 15.65
CA LYS A 113 -2.00 0.28 16.42
C LYS A 113 -0.90 1.02 15.67
N GLU A 114 -0.03 0.29 14.96
CA GLU A 114 1.02 0.88 14.13
C GLU A 114 0.45 1.62 12.92
N ALA A 115 -0.51 1.02 12.23
CA ALA A 115 -1.17 1.65 11.08
C ALA A 115 -1.92 2.92 11.49
N GLN A 116 -2.64 2.90 12.61
CA GLN A 116 -3.30 4.11 13.11
C GLN A 116 -2.31 5.23 13.41
N ARG A 117 -1.18 4.93 14.09
CA ARG A 117 -0.12 5.92 14.31
C ARG A 117 0.41 6.51 13.00
N MET A 118 0.63 5.66 12.00
CA MET A 118 1.07 6.10 10.68
C MET A 118 0.05 7.06 10.04
N ILE A 119 -1.23 6.69 10.03
CA ILE A 119 -2.32 7.50 9.46
C ILE A 119 -2.43 8.83 10.20
N ASP A 120 -2.39 8.83 11.53
CA ASP A 120 -2.48 10.04 12.35
C ASP A 120 -1.35 11.04 12.03
N MET A 121 -0.17 10.53 11.68
CA MET A 121 1.01 11.32 11.30
C MET A 121 1.05 11.69 9.80
N THR A 122 0.05 11.30 9.01
CA THR A 122 0.06 11.45 7.55
C THR A 122 -1.10 12.34 7.10
N PRO A 123 -0.85 13.43 6.35
CA PRO A 123 -1.92 14.28 5.89
C PRO A 123 -2.80 13.55 4.87
N PRO A 124 -4.13 13.75 4.92
CA PRO A 124 -5.04 13.16 3.95
C PRO A 124 -4.85 13.79 2.58
N PHE A 125 -4.91 12.96 1.55
CA PHE A 125 -5.06 13.40 0.17
C PHE A 125 -6.40 14.09 -0.02
N SER A 126 -6.41 15.12 -0.85
CA SER A 126 -7.63 15.74 -1.35
C SER A 126 -7.46 16.10 -2.81
N GLU A 127 -8.57 16.13 -3.55
CA GLU A 127 -8.60 16.49 -4.98
C GLU A 127 -8.03 17.89 -5.25
N HIS A 128 -8.09 18.81 -4.27
CA HIS A 128 -7.48 20.14 -4.37
C HIS A 128 -5.97 20.08 -4.63
N MET A 129 -5.30 18.98 -4.26
CA MET A 129 -3.88 18.79 -4.56
C MET A 129 -3.56 18.78 -6.05
N TYR A 130 -4.55 18.54 -6.93
CA TYR A 130 -4.38 18.66 -8.39
C TYR A 130 -4.24 20.11 -8.87
N ASP A 131 -4.71 21.07 -8.09
CA ASP A 131 -4.66 22.50 -8.42
C ASP A 131 -3.40 23.19 -7.86
N LEU A 132 -2.59 22.48 -7.07
CA LEU A 132 -1.39 23.06 -6.44
C LEU A 132 -0.27 23.28 -7.46
N THR A 133 0.41 24.41 -7.31
CA THR A 133 1.65 24.70 -8.02
C THR A 133 2.80 23.84 -7.48
N PRO A 134 3.88 23.65 -8.27
CA PRO A 134 5.06 22.93 -7.79
C PRO A 134 5.63 23.49 -6.47
N ASP A 135 5.65 24.81 -6.30
CA ASP A 135 6.13 25.46 -5.07
C ASP A 135 5.21 25.17 -3.87
N GLU A 136 3.90 25.12 -4.06
CA GLU A 136 2.94 24.75 -3.01
C GLU A 136 3.05 23.28 -2.62
N ILE A 137 3.28 22.39 -3.59
CA ILE A 137 3.56 20.98 -3.34
C ILE A 137 4.86 20.85 -2.54
N ASP A 138 5.93 21.52 -2.96
CA ASP A 138 7.20 21.50 -2.25
C ASP A 138 7.04 22.07 -0.84
N ASN A 139 6.29 23.16 -0.65
CA ASN A 139 6.00 23.71 0.67
C ASN A 139 5.16 22.77 1.54
N MET A 140 4.23 22.00 0.96
CA MET A 140 3.46 20.98 1.67
C MET A 140 4.35 19.83 2.15
N PHE A 141 5.26 19.32 1.30
CA PHE A 141 6.17 18.21 1.65
C PHE A 141 7.36 18.66 2.53
N ASN A 142 7.82 19.90 2.39
CA ASN A 142 8.80 20.53 3.29
C ASN A 142 8.14 21.03 4.59
N GLY A 143 6.81 21.16 4.58
CA GLY A 143 6.00 21.53 5.72
C GLY A 143 6.10 20.50 6.84
N LEU A 144 6.01 21.00 8.07
CA LEU A 144 5.99 20.18 9.26
C LEU A 144 4.55 19.78 9.56
N ASN A 145 4.29 18.48 9.79
CA ASN A 145 3.04 18.07 10.40
C ASN A 145 3.01 18.58 11.86
N ASN A 146 2.41 19.75 12.05
CA ASN A 146 2.18 20.31 13.38
C ASN A 146 0.99 19.58 14.02
N GLN A 147 1.22 18.38 14.56
CA GLN A 147 0.35 17.92 15.62
C GLN A 147 0.76 18.65 16.90
N GLU A 148 -0.13 19.51 17.42
CA GLU A 148 0.06 20.13 18.74
C GLU A 148 0.38 19.03 19.77
N GLY A 149 1.54 19.13 20.44
CA GLY A 149 1.98 18.17 21.45
C GLY A 149 2.94 17.07 20.97
N ALA A 150 3.23 16.95 19.68
CA ALA A 150 4.26 16.04 19.18
C ALA A 150 5.63 16.76 19.19
N GLY A 151 6.49 16.43 20.17
CA GLY A 151 7.82 17.04 20.37
C GLY A 151 8.86 16.86 19.24
N SER A 152 8.45 16.43 18.04
CA SER A 152 9.30 16.44 16.85
C SER A 152 8.46 16.65 15.60
N SER A 153 8.78 17.70 14.88
CA SER A 153 8.19 18.06 13.61
C SER A 153 8.81 17.22 12.49
N ASN A 154 8.06 16.28 11.91
CA ASN A 154 8.54 15.48 10.78
C ASN A 154 8.03 16.07 9.45
N PRO A 155 8.88 16.14 8.41
CA PRO A 155 8.43 16.51 7.08
C PRO A 155 7.37 15.54 6.59
N VAL A 156 6.34 16.07 5.93
CA VAL A 156 5.36 15.24 5.23
C VAL A 156 6.12 14.43 4.18
N SER A 157 6.08 13.11 4.26
CA SER A 157 6.78 12.22 3.30
C SER A 157 5.85 11.18 2.68
N MET A 158 4.57 11.26 3.00
CA MET A 158 3.52 10.33 2.61
C MET A 158 2.18 11.04 2.63
N LEU A 159 1.22 10.55 1.84
CA LEU A 159 -0.17 11.00 1.84
C LEU A 159 -1.07 9.82 2.20
N TYR A 160 -2.12 10.07 2.97
CA TYR A 160 -3.15 9.08 3.29
C TYR A 160 -4.30 9.21 2.30
N ILE A 161 -4.65 8.14 1.60
CA ILE A 161 -5.72 8.15 0.61
C ILE A 161 -6.79 7.13 1.01
N GLU A 162 -8.03 7.59 1.11
CA GLU A 162 -9.19 6.75 1.37
C GLU A 162 -10.31 7.10 0.39
N PHE A 163 -10.90 6.08 -0.24
CA PHE A 163 -12.01 6.26 -1.18
C PHE A 163 -13.24 5.53 -0.68
N ASN A 164 -14.36 6.25 -0.58
CA ASN A 164 -15.64 5.64 -0.31
C ASN A 164 -16.20 4.91 -1.54
N HIS A 165 -17.26 4.11 -1.34
CA HIS A 165 -17.88 3.31 -2.39
C HIS A 165 -18.35 4.15 -3.60
N ILE A 166 -18.81 5.39 -3.39
CA ILE A 166 -19.23 6.29 -4.47
C ILE A 166 -18.03 6.70 -5.33
N GLN A 167 -16.91 7.06 -4.70
CA GLN A 167 -15.66 7.39 -5.40
C GLN A 167 -15.12 6.19 -6.20
N LEU A 168 -15.41 4.97 -5.75
CA LEU A 168 -15.12 3.72 -6.46
C LEU A 168 -16.18 3.34 -7.52
N ARG A 169 -17.09 4.27 -7.85
CA ARG A 169 -18.17 4.11 -8.83
C ARG A 169 -19.13 2.96 -8.48
N LYS A 170 -19.42 2.81 -7.18
CA LYS A 170 -20.47 1.92 -6.66
C LYS A 170 -21.66 2.74 -6.20
N ASP A 171 -22.83 2.12 -6.22
CA ASP A 171 -24.09 2.74 -5.80
C ASP A 171 -24.61 2.14 -4.48
N ASP A 172 -25.70 2.73 -3.97
CA ASP A 172 -26.34 2.28 -2.73
C ASP A 172 -26.92 0.87 -2.83
N VAL A 173 -27.24 0.42 -4.05
CA VAL A 173 -27.72 -0.96 -4.30
C VAL A 173 -26.59 -1.93 -4.00
N TRP A 174 -25.40 -1.71 -4.57
CA TRP A 174 -24.21 -2.49 -4.27
C TRP A 174 -23.89 -2.47 -2.77
N LEU A 175 -23.95 -1.30 -2.13
CA LEU A 175 -23.69 -1.18 -0.70
C LEU A 175 -24.65 -2.05 0.13
N ARG A 176 -25.94 -2.04 -0.21
CA ARG A 176 -26.98 -2.85 0.44
C ARG A 176 -26.76 -4.34 0.22
N GLU A 177 -26.32 -4.75 -0.97
CA GLU A 177 -25.97 -6.15 -1.24
C GLU A 177 -24.82 -6.63 -0.36
N GLN A 178 -23.76 -5.81 -0.21
CA GLN A 178 -22.64 -6.14 0.68
C GLN A 178 -23.09 -6.27 2.14
N TYR A 179 -23.97 -5.38 2.60
CA TYR A 179 -24.54 -5.45 3.96
C TYR A 179 -25.35 -6.72 4.17
N ASN A 180 -26.25 -7.05 3.24
CA ASN A 180 -27.09 -8.25 3.33
C ASN A 180 -26.27 -9.53 3.37
N GLU A 181 -25.20 -9.61 2.57
CA GLU A 181 -24.28 -10.75 2.58
C GLU A 181 -23.53 -10.86 3.91
N ALA A 182 -23.10 -9.74 4.47
CA ALA A 182 -22.44 -9.71 5.77
C ALA A 182 -23.36 -10.15 6.91
N VAL A 183 -24.64 -9.75 6.89
CA VAL A 183 -25.65 -10.24 7.84
C VAL A 183 -25.86 -11.74 7.67
N ARG A 184 -26.02 -12.22 6.43
CA ARG A 184 -26.26 -13.63 6.11
C ARG A 184 -25.12 -14.54 6.56
N THR A 185 -23.88 -14.06 6.48
CA THR A 185 -22.67 -14.83 6.80
C THR A 185 -22.12 -14.57 8.20
N GLY A 186 -22.75 -13.68 8.98
CA GLY A 186 -22.27 -13.29 10.31
C GLY A 186 -20.96 -12.49 10.31
N LYS A 187 -20.64 -11.81 9.20
CA LYS A 187 -19.38 -11.11 8.94
C LYS A 187 -19.52 -9.57 8.99
N LEU A 188 -20.36 -9.06 9.89
CA LEU A 188 -20.60 -7.61 9.99
C LEU A 188 -19.32 -6.80 10.27
N ALA A 189 -18.37 -7.34 11.03
CA ALA A 189 -17.11 -6.66 11.30
C ALA A 189 -16.23 -6.53 10.05
N GLU A 190 -16.17 -7.57 9.20
CA GLU A 190 -15.47 -7.51 7.92
C GLU A 190 -16.13 -6.51 6.97
N TYR A 191 -17.47 -6.44 6.94
CA TYR A 191 -18.19 -5.42 6.16
C TYR A 191 -17.85 -4.00 6.61
N ARG A 192 -17.87 -3.75 7.92
CA ARG A 192 -17.55 -2.42 8.46
C ARG A 192 -16.11 -2.01 8.14
N ARG A 193 -15.15 -2.94 8.22
CA ARG A 193 -13.75 -2.69 7.88
C ARG A 193 -13.52 -2.57 6.38
N GLY A 194 -13.94 -3.56 5.60
CA GLY A 194 -13.62 -3.67 4.17
C GLY A 194 -14.49 -2.82 3.24
N VAL A 195 -15.73 -2.50 3.64
CA VAL A 195 -16.68 -1.74 2.80
C VAL A 195 -16.89 -0.33 3.31
N LEU A 196 -17.09 -0.16 4.62
CA LEU A 196 -17.30 1.15 5.22
C LEU A 196 -16.01 1.83 5.69
N LEU A 197 -14.87 1.14 5.59
CA LEU A 197 -13.55 1.62 5.99
C LEU A 197 -13.49 2.10 7.46
N GLN A 198 -14.32 1.50 8.32
CA GLN A 198 -14.39 1.84 9.73
C GLN A 198 -13.27 1.18 10.53
N ARG A 199 -12.45 2.00 11.19
CA ARG A 199 -11.48 1.57 12.22
C ARG A 199 -12.17 1.54 13.59
N PHE A 200 -12.31 0.36 14.18
CA PHE A 200 -12.93 0.20 15.49
C PHE A 200 -12.30 -0.95 16.29
N ARG A 201 -12.43 -0.87 17.61
CA ARG A 201 -12.00 -1.90 18.57
C ARG A 201 -13.04 -3.03 18.63
N GLY A 202 -12.59 -4.27 18.56
CA GLY A 202 -13.43 -5.47 18.71
C GLY A 202 -13.80 -6.13 17.37
N GLY A 203 -13.93 -7.46 17.41
CA GLY A 203 -14.37 -8.31 16.29
C GLY A 203 -15.87 -8.57 16.31
#